data_AF-A0A9C7PR06-F1
#
_entry.id   AF-A0A9C7PR06-F1
#
_cell.length_a   1.000
_cell.length_b   1.000
_cell.length_c   1.000
_cell.angle_alpha   90.00
_cell.angle_beta   90.00
_cell.angle_gamma   90.00
#
_symmetry.space_group_name_H-M   'P 1'
#
loop_
_entity.id
_entity.type
_entity.pdbx_description
1 polymer ?
#
loop_
_entity_poly.entity_id
_entity_poly.type
_entity_poly.pdbx_seq_one_letter_code
_entity_poly.pdbx_strand_id
1 'polypeptide(L)' 'MWNRIRTLLEPPKHPGNTKPPKEFLGDELAVARTAWEKEQTMATATRYITLLEIARQIQ' A
#
# COMPACT_ATOMS: atom_id res chain seq x y z
N MET A 1 9.12 4.74 -34.73
CA MET A 1 8.18 5.72 -34.13
C MET A 1 7.38 5.10 -32.97
N TRP A 2 6.68 3.98 -33.21
CA TRP A 2 5.86 3.29 -32.20
C TRP A 2 6.59 2.93 -30.89
N ASN A 3 7.83 2.42 -30.98
CA ASN A 3 8.61 2.06 -29.79
C ASN A 3 8.94 3.27 -28.88
N ARG A 4 9.12 4.46 -29.46
CA ARG A 4 9.35 5.70 -28.69
C ARG A 4 8.11 6.15 -27.93
N ILE A 5 6.94 6.01 -28.54
CA ILE A 5 5.66 6.34 -27.91
C ILE A 5 5.41 5.38 -26.73
N ARG A 6 5.69 4.08 -26.91
CA ARG A 6 5.54 3.09 -25.85
C ARG A 6 6.43 3.40 -24.63
N THR A 7 7.69 3.75 -24.84
CA THR A 7 8.60 4.16 -23.74
C THR A 7 8.19 5.44 -23.02
N LEU A 8 7.45 6.34 -23.68
CA LEU A 8 6.94 7.57 -23.04
C LEU A 8 5.65 7.32 -22.24
N LEU A 9 4.89 6.30 -22.62
CA LEU A 9 3.66 5.88 -21.93
C LEU A 9 3.93 4.83 -20.83
N GLU A 10 5.14 4.26 -20.78
CA GLU A 10 5.54 3.41 -19.67
C GLU A 10 5.59 4.24 -18.38
N PRO A 11 4.93 3.80 -17.30
CA PRO A 11 5.00 4.49 -16.02
C PRO A 11 6.47 4.66 -15.62
N PRO A 12 6.88 5.84 -15.15
CA PRO A 12 8.26 6.08 -14.75
C PRO A 12 8.68 5.06 -13.69
N LYS A 13 9.66 4.22 -14.04
CA LYS A 13 10.27 3.26 -13.13
C LYS A 13 11.08 4.02 -12.08
N HIS A 14 10.42 4.45 -11.00
CA HIS A 14 11.12 5.01 -9.85
C HIS A 14 12.01 3.92 -9.23
N PRO A 15 13.32 4.19 -8.98
CA PRO A 15 14.26 3.26 -8.33
C PRO A 15 13.96 3.13 -6.83
N GLY A 16 12.77 2.64 -6.52
CA GLY A 16 12.19 2.49 -5.19
C GLY A 16 10.84 1.76 -5.23
N ASN A 17 10.23 1.62 -6.42
CA ASN A 17 9.00 0.87 -6.63
C ASN A 17 9.29 -0.61 -6.98
N THR A 18 10.22 -1.24 -6.27
CA THR A 18 10.63 -2.64 -6.52
C THR A 18 9.91 -3.64 -5.64
N LYS A 19 9.27 -3.20 -4.56
CA LYS A 19 8.46 -4.07 -3.73
C LYS A 19 7.05 -4.18 -4.32
N PRO A 20 6.50 -5.38 -4.49
CA PRO A 20 5.11 -5.52 -4.91
C PRO A 20 4.19 -4.79 -3.91
N PRO A 21 3.07 -4.18 -4.35
CA PRO A 21 2.14 -3.43 -3.49
C PRO A 21 1.71 -4.18 -2.21
N LYS A 22 1.71 -5.52 -2.30
CA LYS A 22 1.37 -6.45 -1.22
C LYS A 22 2.34 -6.40 -0.03
N GLU A 23 3.63 -6.13 -0.26
CA GLU A 23 4.62 -6.02 0.82
C GLU A 23 4.44 -4.74 1.64
N PHE A 24 4.16 -3.62 0.97
CA PHE A 24 3.90 -2.35 1.65
C PHE A 24 2.65 -2.40 2.54
N LEU A 25 1.61 -3.12 2.11
CA LEU A 25 0.38 -3.32 2.88
C LEU A 25 0.58 -4.15 4.15
N GLY A 26 1.46 -5.16 4.10
CA GLY A 26 1.77 -5.99 5.28
C GLY A 26 2.44 -5.18 6.39
N ASP A 27 3.45 -4.37 6.02
CA ASP A 27 4.17 -3.51 6.96
C ASP A 27 3.23 -2.44 7.57
N GLU A 28 2.39 -1.80 6.75
CA GLU A 28 1.38 -0.83 7.19
C GLU A 28 0.34 -1.45 8.13
N LEU A 29 -0.14 -2.66 7.85
CA LEU A 29 -1.10 -3.38 8.69
C LEU A 29 -0.52 -3.70 10.07
N ALA A 30 0.74 -4.15 10.15
CA ALA A 30 1.41 -4.41 11.41
C ALA A 30 1.51 -3.14 12.27
N VAL A 31 1.93 -2.03 11.66
CA VAL A 31 2.01 -0.72 12.34
C VAL A 31 0.63 -0.24 12.81
N ALA A 32 -0.38 -0.34 11.95
CA ALA A 32 -1.75 0.08 12.29
C ALA A 32 -2.36 -0.76 13.41
N ARG A 33 -2.09 -2.07 13.43
CA ARG A 33 -2.52 -2.96 14.52
C ARG A 33 -1.89 -2.55 15.84
N THR A 34 -0.58 -2.34 15.88
CA THR A 34 0.12 -1.93 17.11
C THR A 34 -0.38 -0.56 17.60
N ALA A 35 -0.65 0.38 16.70
CA ALA A 35 -1.23 1.67 17.06
C ALA A 35 -2.64 1.53 17.66
N TRP A 36 -3.49 0.68 17.07
CA TRP A 36 -4.81 0.37 17.63
C TRP A 36 -4.72 -0.26 19.02
N GLU A 37 -3.89 -1.28 19.19
CA GLU A 37 -3.73 -1.98 20.48
C GLU A 37 -3.23 -1.03 21.59
N LYS A 38 -2.41 -0.04 21.25
CA LYS A 38 -1.84 0.93 22.18
C LYS A 38 -2.76 2.10 22.51
N GLU A 39 -3.34 2.73 21.49
CA GLU A 39 -4.05 4.01 21.66
C GLU A 39 -5.57 3.84 21.79
N GLN A 40 -6.14 2.80 21.17
CA GLN A 40 -7.57 2.50 21.17
C GLN A 40 -8.48 3.69 20.79
N THR A 41 -8.01 4.55 19.89
CA THR A 41 -8.77 5.71 19.39
C THR A 41 -9.56 5.36 18.13
N MET A 42 -10.62 6.12 17.85
CA MET A 42 -11.38 5.99 16.59
C MET A 42 -10.49 6.13 15.36
N ALA A 43 -9.51 7.04 15.37
CA ALA A 43 -8.59 7.23 14.26
C ALA A 43 -7.74 5.96 13.98
N THR A 44 -7.19 5.34 15.04
CA THR A 44 -6.39 4.11 14.91
C THR A 44 -7.24 2.91 14.51
N ALA A 45 -8.48 2.80 15.01
CA ALA A 45 -9.44 1.79 14.58
C ALA A 45 -9.78 1.93 13.10
N THR A 46 -10.18 3.13 12.66
CA THR A 46 -10.53 3.41 11.26
C THR A 46 -9.37 3.06 10.34
N ARG A 47 -8.14 3.49 10.67
CA ARG A 47 -6.95 3.17 9.88
C ARG A 47 -6.75 1.65 9.74
N TYR A 48 -6.81 0.90 10.85
CA TYR A 48 -6.62 -0.54 10.83
C TYR A 48 -7.69 -1.26 10.01
N ILE A 49 -8.96 -0.88 10.17
CA ILE A 49 -10.09 -1.46 9.42
C ILE A 49 -9.97 -1.17 7.93
N THR A 50 -9.64 0.07 7.55
CA THR A 50 -9.46 0.44 6.14
C THR A 50 -8.34 -0.37 5.49
N LEU A 51 -7.22 -0.56 6.18
CA LEU A 51 -6.12 -1.37 5.66
C LEU A 51 -6.50 -2.85 5.52
N LEU A 52 -7.28 -3.40 6.44
CA LEU A 52 -7.81 -4.76 6.34
C LEU A 52 -8.73 -4.93 5.12
N GLU A 53 -9.62 -3.96 4.87
CA GLU A 53 -10.52 -3.98 3.72
C GLU A 53 -9.75 -3.92 2.39
N ILE A 54 -8.73 -3.07 2.30
CA ILE A 54 -7.86 -2.98 1.12
C ILE A 54 -7.09 -4.29 0.91
N ALA A 55 -6.52 -4.87 1.97
CA ALA A 55 -5.79 -6.13 1.87
C ALA A 55 -6.69 -7.28 1.38
N ARG A 56 -7.97 -7.30 1.79
CA ARG A 56 -8.97 -8.26 1.32
C ARG A 56 -9.28 -8.13 -0.16
N GLN A 57 -9.27 -6.91 -0.71
CA GLN A 57 -9.58 -6.65 -2.13
C GLN A 57 -8.42 -6.98 -3.09
N ILE A 58 -7.19 -7.06 -2.57
CA ILE A 58 -5.97 -7.33 -3.36
C ILE A 58 -5.59 -8.82 -3.34
N GLN A 59 -6.17 -9.60 -2.43
CA GLN A 59 -6.07 -11.07 -2.43
C GLN A 59 -6.79 -11.69 -3.62
#